data_AF-A0AAD7D079-F1
#
_entry.id   AF-A0AAD7D079-F1
#
_cell.length_a   1.000
_cell.length_b   1.000
_cell.length_c   1.000
_cell.angle_alpha   90.00
_cell.angle_beta   90.00
_cell.angle_gamma   90.00
#
_symmetry.space_group_name_H-M   'P 1'
#
loop_
_entity.id
_entity.type
_entity.pdbx_description
1 polymer ?
#
loop_
_entity_poly.entity_id
_entity_poly.type
_entity_poly.pdbx_seq_one_letter_code
_entity_poly.pdbx_strand_id
1 'polypeptide(L)'
;MAQDITSRKIVTDGAAKLIEDNAHRLSHSSDNLPHCRAQKSYPQVSRGVSRGGGQTEPGELQNNPANTAVTDELLAHEYFGHLSRFANLLFWIFGPLLFAFYSVQMGMLATHYPGLSWNFAGTVFAVCTFNFGPRAITVPHLDFGNLSWGWCTITALGKFNPNLGGHLILWDLKLVI
;
A
#
# COMPACT_ATOMS: atom_id res chain seq x y z
N MET A 1 -3.17 21.09 -19.48
CA MET A 1 -3.55 21.90 -18.30
C MET A 1 -3.30 21.05 -17.07
N ALA A 2 -2.23 21.32 -16.32
CA ALA A 2 -2.04 20.68 -15.03
C ALA A 2 -3.15 21.17 -14.09
N GLN A 3 -3.99 20.26 -13.61
CA GLN A 3 -4.94 20.61 -12.55
C GLN A 3 -4.14 21.02 -11.31
N ASP A 4 -4.59 22.04 -10.60
CA ASP A 4 -3.98 22.44 -9.33
C ASP A 4 -4.29 21.36 -8.27
N ILE A 5 -3.34 20.43 -8.08
CA ILE A 5 -3.48 19.24 -7.22
C ILE A 5 -3.04 19.55 -5.78
N THR A 6 -3.24 20.79 -5.32
CA THR A 6 -2.92 21.19 -3.95
C THR A 6 -3.97 20.75 -2.92
N SER A 7 -5.20 20.44 -3.35
CA SER A 7 -6.26 20.00 -2.43
C SER A 7 -6.16 18.51 -2.12
N ARG A 8 -6.07 18.17 -0.82
CA ARG A 8 -6.16 16.78 -0.31
C ARG A 8 -7.33 16.02 -0.93
N LYS A 9 -8.49 16.67 -1.07
CA LYS A 9 -9.70 16.05 -1.60
C LYS A 9 -9.54 15.64 -3.07
N ILE A 10 -8.88 16.47 -3.89
CA ILE A 10 -8.62 16.17 -5.30
C ILE A 10 -7.72 14.92 -5.39
N VAL A 11 -6.65 14.88 -4.59
CA VAL A 11 -5.73 13.74 -4.56
C VAL A 11 -6.44 12.45 -4.13
N THR A 12 -7.21 12.46 -3.03
CA THR A 12 -7.86 11.25 -2.53
C THR A 12 -8.99 10.77 -3.44
N ASP A 13 -9.81 11.69 -3.97
CA ASP A 13 -10.91 11.33 -4.87
C ASP A 13 -10.37 10.81 -6.21
N GLY A 14 -9.32 11.45 -6.73
CA GLY A 14 -8.64 11.04 -7.95
C GLY A 14 -7.96 9.68 -7.81
N ALA A 15 -7.23 9.44 -6.72
CA ALA A 15 -6.63 8.14 -6.42
C ALA A 15 -7.70 7.03 -6.31
N ALA A 16 -8.80 7.31 -5.61
CA ALA A 16 -9.91 6.36 -5.50
C ALA A 16 -10.51 6.01 -6.86
N LYS A 17 -10.75 7.02 -7.70
CA LYS A 17 -11.28 6.83 -9.04
C LYS A 17 -10.32 6.02 -9.93
N LEU A 18 -9.01 6.28 -9.86
CA LEU A 18 -8.04 5.50 -10.64
C LEU A 18 -7.99 4.03 -10.23
N ILE A 19 -8.10 3.72 -8.94
CA ILE A 19 -8.20 2.33 -8.47
C ILE A 19 -9.47 1.68 -9.03
N GLU A 20 -10.61 2.37 -8.96
CA GLU A 20 -11.90 1.87 -9.45
C GLU A 20 -11.89 1.64 -10.96
N ASP A 21 -11.44 2.64 -11.73
CA ASP A 21 -11.38 2.60 -13.19
C ASP A 21 -10.43 1.48 -13.68
N ASN A 22 -9.40 1.13 -12.90
CA ASN A 22 -8.45 0.08 -13.26
C ASN A 22 -8.79 -1.31 -12.72
N ALA A 23 -9.75 -1.45 -11.80
CA ALA A 23 -10.04 -2.73 -11.14
C ALA A 23 -10.43 -3.84 -12.13
N HIS A 24 -11.16 -3.48 -13.20
CA HIS A 24 -11.62 -4.44 -14.22
C HIS A 24 -10.48 -5.02 -15.09
N ARG A 25 -9.29 -4.40 -15.07
CA ARG A 25 -8.10 -4.85 -15.81
C ARG A 25 -7.29 -5.89 -15.04
N LEU A 26 -7.61 -6.13 -13.76
CA LEU A 26 -6.88 -7.10 -12.95
C LEU A 26 -7.19 -8.52 -13.41
N SER A 27 -6.14 -9.31 -13.55
CA SER A 27 -6.26 -10.74 -13.73
C SER A 27 -6.33 -11.43 -12.37
N HIS A 28 -7.40 -12.18 -12.16
CA HIS A 28 -7.56 -13.06 -11.02
C HIS A 28 -7.01 -14.43 -11.43
N SER A 29 -6.02 -14.96 -10.69
CA SER A 29 -5.76 -16.39 -10.81
C SER A 29 -7.00 -17.14 -10.33
N SER A 30 -7.32 -18.26 -10.96
CA SER A 30 -8.38 -19.19 -10.51
C SER A 30 -8.18 -19.68 -9.07
N ASP A 31 -6.98 -19.50 -8.52
CA ASP A 31 -6.61 -19.83 -7.13
C ASP A 31 -6.90 -18.70 -6.12
N ASN A 32 -7.36 -17.52 -6.58
CA ASN A 32 -7.79 -16.41 -5.71
C ASN A 32 -9.26 -16.56 -5.26
N LEU A 33 -9.61 -17.75 -4.78
CA LEU A 33 -10.67 -17.95 -3.79
C LEU A 33 -10.26 -17.23 -2.47
N PRO A 34 -11.21 -16.89 -1.58
CA PRO A 34 -11.13 -15.69 -0.73
C PRO A 34 -9.76 -15.60 -0.07
N HIS A 35 -9.02 -14.54 -0.40
CA HIS A 35 -7.75 -14.24 0.25
C HIS A 35 -7.91 -14.47 1.75
N CYS A 36 -7.00 -15.19 2.41
CA CYS A 36 -7.21 -15.65 3.78
C CYS A 36 -7.52 -14.53 4.78
N ARG A 37 -7.20 -13.29 4.41
CA ARG A 37 -7.44 -12.08 5.18
C ARG A 37 -8.66 -11.29 4.72
N ALA A 38 -9.41 -11.71 3.71
CA ALA A 38 -10.54 -10.97 3.17
C ALA A 38 -11.87 -11.56 3.66
N GLN A 39 -12.74 -10.72 4.24
CA GLN A 39 -14.08 -11.14 4.68
C GLN A 39 -15.00 -11.45 3.49
N LYS A 40 -14.78 -10.74 2.38
CA LYS A 40 -15.31 -11.03 1.04
C LYS A 40 -14.16 -10.91 0.05
N SER A 41 -14.11 -11.74 -0.98
CA SER A 41 -13.03 -11.66 -1.97
C SER A 41 -12.99 -10.26 -2.59
N TYR A 42 -11.85 -9.59 -2.44
CA TYR A 42 -11.53 -8.34 -3.12
C TYR A 42 -10.08 -8.44 -3.61
N PRO A 43 -9.74 -7.89 -4.78
CA PRO A 43 -8.39 -7.98 -5.32
C PRO A 43 -7.45 -7.06 -4.55
N GLN A 44 -6.25 -7.54 -4.24
CA GLN A 44 -5.17 -6.70 -3.74
C GLN A 44 -3.90 -7.00 -4.52
N VAL A 45 -3.11 -5.96 -4.78
CA VAL A 45 -1.84 -6.09 -5.50
C VAL A 45 -0.78 -5.30 -4.75
N SER A 46 0.26 -6.01 -4.30
CA SER A 46 1.39 -5.43 -3.57
C SER A 46 2.58 -5.23 -4.50
N ARG A 47 3.28 -4.10 -4.32
CA ARG A 47 4.46 -3.71 -5.10
C ARG A 47 5.59 -3.25 -4.17
N GLY A 48 6.82 -3.53 -4.57
CA GLY A 48 8.03 -3.16 -3.84
C GLY A 48 8.87 -4.38 -3.47
N VAL A 49 9.78 -4.19 -2.52
CA VAL A 49 10.79 -5.17 -2.11
C VAL A 49 10.37 -5.86 -0.84
N SER A 50 10.41 -7.20 -0.84
CA SER A 50 10.14 -8.02 0.32
C SER A 50 11.17 -9.14 0.47
N ARG A 51 11.12 -9.83 1.61
CA ARG A 51 11.82 -11.09 1.84
C ARG A 51 10.84 -12.07 2.47
N GLY A 52 10.34 -13.01 1.69
CA GLY A 52 9.35 -14.00 2.12
C GLY A 52 8.99 -14.98 1.00
N GLY A 53 8.06 -15.91 1.26
CA GLY A 53 7.57 -16.83 0.23
C GLY A 53 8.63 -17.79 -0.34
N GLY A 54 9.69 -18.08 0.42
CA GLY A 54 10.79 -18.94 0.00
C GLY A 54 12.00 -18.21 -0.61
N GLN A 55 11.94 -16.87 -0.73
CA GLN A 55 13.10 -16.07 -1.16
C GLN A 55 14.24 -16.17 -0.14
N THR A 56 15.46 -16.41 -0.62
CA THR A 56 16.69 -16.43 0.21
C THR A 56 17.23 -15.02 0.46
N GLU A 57 17.01 -14.12 -0.49
CA GLU A 57 17.47 -12.73 -0.51
C GLU A 57 16.29 -11.77 -0.73
N PRO A 58 16.41 -10.48 -0.37
CA PRO A 58 15.42 -9.47 -0.70
C PRO A 58 15.17 -9.39 -2.21
N GLY A 59 13.91 -9.31 -2.60
CA GLY A 59 13.53 -9.25 -4.01
C GLY A 59 12.20 -8.54 -4.23
N GLU A 60 11.97 -8.15 -5.48
CA GLU A 60 10.72 -7.53 -5.89
C GLU A 60 9.56 -8.53 -5.84
N LEU A 61 8.41 -8.07 -5.34
CA LEU A 61 7.17 -8.83 -5.33
C LEU A 61 6.72 -9.13 -6.77
N GLN A 62 6.65 -10.41 -7.11
CA GLN A 62 6.26 -10.88 -8.43
C GLN A 62 4.74 -10.85 -8.59
N ASN A 63 4.29 -10.28 -9.70
CA ASN A 63 2.88 -10.19 -10.08
C ASN A 63 2.71 -10.64 -11.53
N ASN A 64 1.51 -11.10 -11.90
CA ASN A 64 1.22 -11.41 -13.30
C ASN A 64 1.31 -10.13 -14.18
N PRO A 65 1.60 -10.26 -15.50
CA PRO A 65 1.82 -9.10 -16.36
C PRO A 65 0.67 -8.08 -16.36
N ALA A 66 -0.58 -8.52 -16.28
CA ALA A 66 -1.75 -7.63 -16.26
C ALA A 66 -1.78 -6.77 -14.98
N ASN A 67 -1.57 -7.39 -13.83
CA ASN A 67 -1.57 -6.70 -12.53
C ASN A 67 -0.34 -5.80 -12.38
N THR A 68 0.82 -6.20 -12.91
CA THR A 68 2.02 -5.37 -12.98
C THR A 68 1.76 -4.10 -13.79
N ALA A 69 1.20 -4.23 -14.99
CA ALA A 69 0.89 -3.07 -15.84
C ALA A 69 -0.09 -2.09 -15.18
N VAL A 70 -1.13 -2.60 -14.52
CA VAL A 70 -2.09 -1.75 -13.76
C VAL A 70 -1.37 -1.03 -12.62
N THR A 71 -0.57 -1.74 -11.83
CA THR A 71 0.08 -1.12 -10.67
C THR A 71 1.25 -0.22 -11.04
N ASP A 72 1.92 -0.43 -12.17
CA ASP A 72 2.91 0.52 -12.73
C ASP A 72 2.25 1.86 -13.05
N GLU A 73 1.07 1.83 -13.67
CA GLU A 73 0.28 3.03 -13.96
C GLU A 73 -0.11 3.77 -12.66
N LEU A 74 -0.55 3.04 -11.63
CA LEU A 74 -0.88 3.64 -10.34
C LEU A 74 0.37 4.21 -9.63
N LEU A 75 1.50 3.49 -9.63
CA LEU A 75 2.75 3.98 -9.01
C LEU A 75 3.29 5.23 -9.70
N ALA A 76 3.15 5.32 -11.03
CA ALA A 76 3.57 6.47 -11.81
C ALA A 76 2.66 7.71 -11.65
N HIS A 77 1.42 7.53 -11.17
CA HIS A 77 0.46 8.62 -11.08
C HIS A 77 0.70 9.51 -9.86
N GLU A 78 0.68 10.83 -10.07
CA GLU A 78 1.06 11.83 -9.06
C GLU A 78 0.24 11.77 -7.77
N TYR A 79 -1.04 11.41 -7.85
CA TYR A 79 -1.89 11.21 -6.67
C TYR A 79 -1.26 10.23 -5.67
N PHE A 80 -0.72 9.10 -6.12
CA PHE A 80 -0.12 8.12 -5.22
C PHE A 80 1.26 8.56 -4.74
N GLY A 81 2.01 9.29 -5.58
CA GLY A 81 3.22 9.99 -5.15
C GLY A 81 2.95 10.98 -4.00
N HIS A 82 1.87 11.77 -4.09
CA HIS A 82 1.45 12.69 -3.03
C HIS A 82 1.01 11.95 -1.76
N LEU A 83 0.25 10.87 -1.88
CA LEU A 83 -0.14 10.05 -0.73
C LEU A 83 1.08 9.43 -0.02
N SER A 84 2.04 8.88 -0.79
CA SER A 84 3.29 8.34 -0.26
C SER A 84 4.11 9.41 0.46
N ARG A 85 4.29 10.59 -0.15
CA ARG A 85 5.03 11.70 0.47
C ARG A 85 4.35 12.18 1.75
N PHE A 86 3.03 12.28 1.77
CA PHE A 86 2.28 12.68 2.96
C PHE A 86 2.45 11.65 4.09
N ALA A 87 2.30 10.37 3.79
CA ALA A 87 2.54 9.28 4.73
C ALA A 87 3.98 9.31 5.29
N ASN A 88 4.97 9.50 4.42
CA ASN A 88 6.38 9.60 4.79
C ASN A 88 6.64 10.80 5.72
N LEU A 89 6.02 11.96 5.44
CA LEU A 89 6.10 13.15 6.27
C LEU A 89 5.48 12.93 7.66
N LEU A 90 4.28 12.35 7.72
CA LEU A 90 3.64 12.03 9.01
C LEU A 90 4.50 11.08 9.82
N PHE A 91 5.09 10.07 9.18
CA PHE A 91 5.97 9.13 9.88
C PHE A 91 7.22 9.82 10.43
N TRP A 92 7.84 10.71 9.66
CA TRP A 92 8.95 11.52 10.14
C TRP A 92 8.58 12.42 11.33
N ILE A 93 7.41 13.06 11.30
CA ILE A 93 6.96 13.95 12.38
C ILE A 93 6.61 13.19 13.65
N PHE A 94 5.80 12.12 13.53
CA PHE A 94 5.22 11.43 14.69
C PHE A 94 6.08 10.26 15.20
N GLY A 95 7.02 9.76 14.40
CA GLY A 95 7.92 8.67 14.76
C GLY A 95 9.35 8.88 14.26
N PRO A 96 10.02 10.00 14.56
CA PRO A 96 11.30 10.38 13.94
C PRO A 96 12.42 9.36 14.12
N LEU A 97 12.53 8.73 15.30
CA LEU A 97 13.53 7.69 15.56
C LEU A 97 13.27 6.43 14.74
N LEU A 98 12.00 6.03 14.64
CA LEU A 98 11.59 4.86 13.86
C LEU A 98 11.73 5.15 12.36
N PHE A 99 11.39 6.36 11.91
CA PHE A 99 11.63 6.83 10.56
C PHE A 99 13.12 6.81 10.19
N ALA A 100 13.99 7.28 11.09
CA ALA A 100 15.44 7.24 10.89
C ALA A 100 15.94 5.79 10.76
N PHE A 101 15.41 4.87 11.58
CA PHE A 101 15.69 3.44 11.45
C PHE A 101 15.31 2.94 10.05
N TYR A 102 14.07 3.17 9.60
CA TYR A 102 13.63 2.76 8.26
C TYR A 102 14.52 3.37 7.17
N SER A 103 14.83 4.66 7.25
CA SER A 103 15.67 5.36 6.27
C SER A 103 17.06 4.73 6.13
N VAL A 104 17.70 4.40 7.26
CA VAL A 104 19.01 3.74 7.27
C VAL A 104 18.90 2.34 6.66
N GLN A 105 17.91 1.54 7.07
CA GLN A 105 17.75 0.18 6.55
C GLN A 105 17.49 0.18 5.03
N MET A 106 16.64 1.10 4.55
CA MET A 106 16.35 1.24 3.12
C MET A 106 17.60 1.67 2.32
N GLY A 107 18.39 2.60 2.85
CA GLY A 107 19.65 3.01 2.24
C GLY A 107 20.67 1.87 2.17
N MET A 108 20.82 1.08 3.24
CA MET A 108 21.66 -0.11 3.26
C MET A 108 21.20 -1.14 2.24
N LEU A 109 19.89 -1.37 2.14
CA LEU A 109 19.31 -2.33 1.20
C LEU A 109 19.55 -1.89 -0.26
N ALA A 110 19.34 -0.61 -0.57
CA ALA A 110 19.65 -0.04 -1.88
C ALA A 110 21.15 -0.09 -2.24
N THR A 111 22.03 0.07 -1.25
CA THR A 111 23.48 -0.02 -1.46
C THR A 111 23.93 -1.45 -1.75
N HIS A 112 23.40 -2.42 -1.00
CA HIS A 112 23.79 -3.83 -1.15
C HIS A 112 23.16 -4.50 -2.37
N TYR A 113 21.95 -4.08 -2.75
CA TYR A 113 21.20 -4.64 -3.89
C TYR A 113 20.82 -3.53 -4.88
N PRO A 114 21.79 -3.05 -5.71
CA PRO A 114 21.56 -1.91 -6.60
C PRO A 114 20.58 -2.19 -7.74
N GLY A 115 20.21 -3.46 -7.96
CA GLY A 115 19.24 -3.87 -8.99
C GLY A 115 17.78 -3.84 -8.53
N LEU A 116 17.48 -3.51 -7.27
CA LEU A 116 16.11 -3.49 -6.77
C LEU A 116 15.36 -2.21 -7.19
N SER A 117 14.12 -2.38 -7.61
CA SER A 117 13.18 -1.29 -7.87
C SER A 117 12.31 -0.97 -6.65
N TRP A 118 12.09 0.33 -6.42
CA TRP A 118 11.31 0.85 -5.30
C TRP A 118 9.94 1.37 -5.75
N ASN A 119 8.95 1.28 -4.88
CA ASN A 119 7.58 1.71 -5.17
C ASN A 119 7.43 3.22 -5.39
N PHE A 120 7.97 4.07 -4.50
CA PHE A 120 7.90 5.53 -4.66
C PHE A 120 9.24 6.19 -4.35
N ALA A 121 9.58 7.23 -5.13
CA ALA A 121 10.79 8.00 -4.88
C ALA A 121 10.78 8.65 -3.49
N GLY A 122 11.83 8.40 -2.70
CA GLY A 122 12.04 9.00 -1.39
C GLY A 122 11.16 8.47 -0.25
N THR A 123 10.41 7.39 -0.48
CA THR A 123 9.66 6.73 0.59
C THR A 123 10.57 5.82 1.41
N VAL A 124 10.30 5.73 2.72
CA VAL A 124 10.98 4.77 3.60
C VAL A 124 10.29 3.41 3.67
N PHE A 125 9.15 3.25 3.00
CA PHE A 125 8.37 2.01 3.00
C PHE A 125 8.77 1.10 1.84
N ALA A 126 9.27 -0.11 2.14
CA ALA A 126 9.73 -1.07 1.13
C ALA A 126 8.61 -1.60 0.21
N VAL A 127 7.37 -1.66 0.70
CA VAL A 127 6.21 -2.21 0.00
C VAL A 127 5.02 -1.26 0.13
N CYS A 128 4.21 -1.16 -0.91
CA CYS A 128 2.84 -0.64 -0.84
C CYS A 128 1.84 -1.65 -1.41
N THR A 129 0.60 -1.60 -0.93
CA THR A 129 -0.48 -2.47 -1.42
C THR A 129 -1.67 -1.63 -1.86
N PHE A 130 -2.16 -1.90 -3.07
CA PHE A 130 -3.41 -1.35 -3.58
C PHE A 130 -4.52 -2.36 -3.31
N ASN A 131 -5.52 -1.97 -2.51
CA ASN A 131 -6.72 -2.76 -2.29
C ASN A 131 -7.81 -2.28 -3.24
N PHE A 132 -8.18 -3.13 -4.20
CA PHE A 132 -9.17 -2.79 -5.21
C PHE A 132 -10.58 -3.09 -4.70
N GLY A 133 -11.50 -2.17 -5.03
CA GLY A 133 -12.88 -2.16 -4.55
C GLY A 133 -13.76 -3.28 -5.13
N PRO A 134 -15.08 -3.19 -4.91
CA PRO A 134 -15.80 -2.02 -4.39
C PRO A 134 -15.72 -1.86 -2.86
N ARG A 135 -15.33 -2.90 -2.12
CA ARG A 135 -15.15 -2.86 -0.65
C ARG A 135 -13.98 -3.75 -0.23
N ALA A 136 -12.90 -3.14 0.23
CA ALA A 136 -11.78 -3.84 0.83
C ALA A 136 -12.07 -4.11 2.31
N ILE A 137 -12.58 -5.30 2.63
CA ILE A 137 -12.93 -5.69 4.00
C ILE A 137 -12.12 -6.92 4.38
N THR A 138 -11.33 -6.79 5.43
CA THR A 138 -10.48 -7.86 5.93
C THR A 138 -11.11 -8.58 7.13
N VAL A 139 -10.83 -9.88 7.27
CA VAL A 139 -11.02 -10.58 8.55
C VAL A 139 -9.91 -10.16 9.53
N PRO A 140 -10.11 -10.32 10.85
CA PRO A 140 -9.05 -10.04 11.82
C PRO A 140 -7.77 -10.81 11.50
N HIS A 141 -6.65 -10.11 11.40
CA HIS A 141 -5.35 -10.72 11.09
C HIS A 141 -4.19 -9.85 11.58
N LEU A 142 -3.00 -10.43 11.56
CA LEU A 142 -1.73 -9.73 11.73
C LEU A 142 -0.93 -9.80 10.44
N ASP A 143 -0.20 -8.72 10.15
CA ASP A 143 0.79 -8.69 9.07
C ASP A 143 2.12 -9.27 9.56
N PHE A 144 2.20 -10.60 9.68
CA PHE A 144 3.40 -11.29 10.19
C PHE A 144 4.70 -11.01 9.42
N GLY A 145 4.61 -10.51 8.19
CA GLY A 145 5.78 -10.10 7.39
C GLY A 145 6.30 -8.70 7.72
N ASN A 146 5.56 -7.91 8.51
CA ASN A 146 5.98 -6.58 8.90
C ASN A 146 6.94 -6.64 10.08
N LEU A 147 7.75 -5.59 10.22
CA LEU A 147 8.52 -5.34 11.43
C LEU A 147 7.57 -5.18 12.61
N SER A 148 7.71 -6.01 13.65
CA SER A 148 6.73 -6.11 14.75
C SER A 148 6.50 -4.82 15.55
N TRP A 149 7.53 -3.98 15.67
CA TRP A 149 7.48 -2.65 16.28
C TRP A 149 7.49 -1.52 15.25
N GLY A 150 7.39 -1.88 13.97
CA GLY A 150 7.35 -0.97 12.84
C GLY A 150 5.96 -0.35 12.66
N TRP A 151 5.91 0.74 11.90
CA TRP A 151 4.64 1.39 11.54
C TRP A 151 4.33 1.15 10.06
N CYS A 152 3.03 1.05 9.79
CA CYS A 152 2.47 1.09 8.44
C CYS A 152 1.48 2.24 8.35
N THR A 153 1.45 2.90 7.20
CA THR A 153 0.49 3.98 6.93
C THR A 153 -0.63 3.46 6.04
N ILE A 154 -1.87 3.72 6.42
CA ILE A 154 -3.06 3.32 5.66
C ILE A 154 -3.79 4.59 5.23
N THR A 155 -4.12 4.68 3.94
CA THR A 155 -4.96 5.75 3.41
C THR A 155 -6.30 5.15 3.00
N ALA A 156 -7.37 5.51 3.71
CA ALA A 156 -8.72 5.19 3.29
C ALA A 156 -9.11 6.04 2.06
N LEU A 157 -9.54 5.38 1.00
CA LEU A 157 -9.94 5.98 -0.27
C LEU A 157 -11.38 5.61 -0.62
N GLY A 158 -11.98 6.39 -1.52
CA GLY A 158 -13.35 6.17 -1.99
C GLY A 158 -14.40 6.91 -1.17
N LYS A 159 -15.65 6.79 -1.63
CA LYS A 159 -16.80 7.41 -0.97
C LYS A 159 -17.43 6.42 0.00
N PHE A 160 -17.39 6.72 1.28
CA PHE A 160 -18.04 5.91 2.32
C PHE A 160 -18.59 6.82 3.43
N ASN A 161 -19.56 6.29 4.18
CA ASN A 161 -20.04 6.95 5.39
C ASN A 161 -19.17 6.49 6.56
N PRO A 162 -18.36 7.38 7.17
CA PRO A 162 -17.45 7.00 8.25
C PRO A 162 -18.16 6.58 9.54
N ASN A 163 -19.48 6.78 9.66
CA ASN A 163 -20.26 6.23 10.78
C ASN A 163 -20.72 4.78 10.52
N LEU A 164 -20.65 4.29 9.28
CA LEU A 164 -21.17 2.98 8.88
C LEU A 164 -20.11 2.06 8.26
N GLY A 165 -18.89 2.55 8.01
CA GLY A 165 -17.81 1.72 7.48
C GLY A 165 -16.51 2.49 7.25
N GLY A 166 -15.51 1.78 6.71
CA GLY A 166 -14.15 2.31 6.53
C GLY A 166 -13.31 2.31 7.81
N HIS A 167 -13.77 1.60 8.85
CA HIS A 167 -13.12 1.56 10.16
C HIS A 167 -11.91 0.65 10.20
N LEU A 168 -10.91 1.04 11.00
CA LEU A 168 -9.84 0.16 11.47
C LEU A 168 -10.22 -0.36 12.86
N ILE A 169 -10.38 -1.68 12.98
CA ILE A 169 -10.76 -2.33 14.23
C ILE A 169 -9.53 -2.99 14.85
N LEU A 170 -9.12 -2.49 16.02
CA LEU A 170 -8.04 -3.04 16.83
C LEU A 170 -8.67 -3.88 17.95
N TRP A 171 -8.96 -5.15 17.64
CA TRP A 171 -9.73 -6.06 18.50
C TRP A 171 -9.14 -6.21 19.91
N ASP A 172 -7.84 -6.43 20.01
CA ASP A 172 -7.16 -6.63 21.30
C ASP A 172 -7.16 -5.36 22.17
N LEU A 173 -7.19 -4.18 21.54
CA LEU A 173 -7.27 -2.88 22.21
C LEU A 173 -8.70 -2.42 22.45
N LYS A 174 -9.71 -3.16 21.96
CA LYS A 174 -11.13 -2.80 22.00
C LYS A 174 -11.39 -1.40 21.43
N LEU A 175 -10.68 -1.04 20.36
CA LEU A 175 -10.73 0.28 19.73
C LEU A 175 -11.24 0.20 18.29
N VAL A 176 -12.13 1.13 17.93
CA VAL A 176 -12.60 1.36 16.56
C VAL A 176 -12.18 2.76 16.15
N ILE A 177 -11.40 2.86 15.07
CA ILE A 177 -10.90 4.12 14.49
C ILE A 177 -11.61 4.37 13.16
#